data_AF-A0A523UDP1-F1
#
_entry.id   AF-A0A523UDP1-F1
#
_cell.length_a   1.000
_cell.length_b   1.000
_cell.length_c   1.000
_cell.angle_alpha   90.00
_cell.angle_beta   90.00
_cell.angle_gamma   90.00
#
_symmetry.space_group_name_H-M   'P 1'
#
loop_
_entity.id
_entity.type
_entity.pdbx_description
1 polymer ?
#
loop_
_entity_poly.entity_id
_entity_poly.type
_entity_poly.pdbx_seq_one_letter_code
_entity_poly.pdbx_strand_id
1 'polypeptide(L)'
;MVKVGDTRARRCTNVIEITDIDFGNETLKTNEVFRSTAGSFQFSGESKVFIKTMEKLNMSEEELSAEYARRLRVMNRLCQNKVSDFYTLSRLLFDYSVHPDEVEKSLLEGEIL
;
A
#
# COMPACT_ATOMS: atom_id res chain seq x y z
N MET A 1 9.26 18.33 3.46
CA MET A 1 8.70 18.35 4.84
C MET A 1 7.47 19.21 4.84
N VAL A 2 6.42 18.81 5.55
CA VAL A 2 5.17 19.57 5.69
C VAL A 2 5.05 20.11 7.12
N LYS A 3 4.38 21.25 7.30
CA LYS A 3 4.06 21.79 8.61
C LYS A 3 2.85 21.03 9.17
N VAL A 4 2.97 20.49 10.37
CA VAL A 4 1.90 19.82 11.11
C VAL A 4 1.84 20.45 12.50
N GLY A 5 0.85 21.31 12.73
CA GLY A 5 0.84 22.19 13.89
C GLY A 5 2.11 23.05 13.93
N ASP A 6 2.85 22.97 15.03
CA ASP A 6 4.13 23.69 15.21
C ASP A 6 5.37 22.88 14.84
N THR A 7 5.20 21.65 14.33
CA THR A 7 6.30 20.75 14.00
C THR A 7 6.47 20.56 12.50
N ARG A 8 7.68 20.18 12.07
CA ARG A 8 7.95 19.72 10.70
C ARG A 8 7.98 18.20 10.68
N ALA A 9 7.22 17.62 9.75
CA ALA A 9 7.19 16.17 9.55
C ALA A 9 7.48 15.81 8.10
N ARG A 10 8.00 14.60 7.88
CA ARG A 10 7.96 13.95 6.57
C ARG A 10 6.62 13.23 6.44
N ARG A 11 5.84 13.59 5.42
CA ARG A 11 4.56 12.96 5.09
C ARG A 11 4.52 12.70 3.60
N CYS A 12 4.01 11.54 3.20
CA CYS A 12 3.55 11.34 1.83
C CYS A 12 2.28 12.18 1.67
N THR A 13 2.31 13.18 0.79
CA THR A 13 1.16 14.05 0.55
C THR A 13 0.24 13.46 -0.50
N ASN A 14 0.81 12.83 -1.54
CA ASN A 14 0.07 12.29 -2.67
C ASN A 14 0.80 11.05 -3.21
N VAL A 15 0.06 10.11 -3.78
CA VAL A 15 0.56 8.99 -4.59
C VAL A 15 -0.01 9.16 -5.99
N ILE A 16 0.86 9.25 -6.98
CA ILE A 16 0.49 9.53 -8.38
C ILE A 16 1.02 8.39 -9.26
N GLU A 17 0.18 7.87 -10.12
CA GLU A 17 0.54 6.96 -11.20
C GLU A 17 0.86 7.77 -12.46
N ILE A 18 1.99 7.46 -13.10
CA ILE A 18 2.25 7.93 -14.47
C ILE A 18 1.65 6.91 -15.41
N THR A 19 0.73 7.35 -16.26
CA THR A 19 -0.07 6.45 -17.10
C THR A 19 0.39 6.43 -18.54
N ASP A 20 0.89 7.56 -19.05
CA ASP A 20 1.28 7.75 -20.46
C ASP A 20 2.10 9.04 -20.64
N ILE A 21 2.58 9.28 -21.86
CA ILE A 21 3.25 10.53 -22.28
C ILE A 21 2.38 11.22 -23.34
N ASP A 22 2.08 12.50 -23.15
CA ASP A 22 1.50 13.37 -24.17
C ASP A 22 2.63 14.05 -24.97
N PHE A 23 2.94 13.49 -26.14
CA PHE A 23 3.98 14.01 -27.03
C PHE A 23 3.62 15.33 -27.71
N GLY A 24 2.34 15.71 -27.78
CA GLY A 24 1.94 16.98 -28.40
C GLY A 24 2.22 18.17 -27.49
N ASN A 25 2.06 17.97 -26.19
CA ASN A 25 2.29 18.98 -25.15
C ASN A 25 3.60 18.79 -24.38
N GLU A 26 4.38 17.75 -24.69
CA GLU A 26 5.59 17.35 -23.95
C GLU A 26 5.35 17.16 -22.43
N THR A 27 4.20 16.58 -22.06
CA THR A 27 3.80 16.38 -20.65
C THR A 27 3.51 14.92 -20.33
N LEU A 28 3.51 14.58 -19.03
CA LEU A 28 3.11 13.26 -18.56
C LEU A 28 1.61 13.23 -18.27
N LYS A 29 0.93 12.18 -18.71
CA LYS A 29 -0.41 11.87 -18.21
C LYS A 29 -0.27 11.18 -16.86
N THR A 30 -1.01 11.67 -15.87
CA THR A 30 -0.92 11.21 -14.50
C THR A 30 -2.30 10.96 -13.91
N ASN A 31 -2.38 10.03 -12.96
CA ASN A 31 -3.56 9.72 -12.17
C ASN A 31 -3.19 9.85 -10.69
N GLU A 32 -3.81 10.76 -9.97
CA GLU A 32 -3.61 10.86 -8.53
C GLU A 32 -4.48 9.82 -7.81
N VAL A 33 -3.84 8.87 -7.15
CA VAL A 33 -4.49 7.71 -6.56
C VAL A 33 -4.78 7.91 -5.08
N PHE A 34 -3.85 8.53 -4.36
CA PHE A 34 -4.04 8.87 -2.97
C PHE A 34 -3.68 10.32 -2.73
N ARG A 35 -4.46 11.00 -1.89
CA ARG A 35 -4.17 12.33 -1.36
C ARG A 35 -4.32 12.35 0.15
N SER A 36 -3.37 12.97 0.83
CA SER A 36 -3.45 13.23 2.27
C SER A 36 -4.16 14.56 2.51
N THR A 37 -5.31 14.50 3.16
CA THR A 37 -6.11 15.67 3.57
C THR A 37 -6.31 15.63 5.07
N ALA A 38 -5.87 16.68 5.77
CA ALA A 38 -5.95 16.80 7.23
C ALA A 38 -5.37 15.58 8.00
N GLY A 39 -4.34 14.94 7.46
CA GLY A 39 -3.69 13.77 8.07
C GLY A 39 -4.34 12.42 7.78
N SER A 40 -5.44 12.40 7.01
CA SER A 40 -6.08 11.17 6.49
C SER A 40 -5.74 10.96 5.03
N PHE A 41 -5.55 9.72 4.60
CA PHE A 41 -5.41 9.39 3.17
C PHE A 41 -6.77 9.11 2.56
N GLN A 42 -7.05 9.75 1.43
CA GLN A 42 -8.23 9.55 0.61
C GLN A 42 -7.81 8.83 -0.67
N PHE A 43 -8.43 7.70 -0.96
CA PHE A 43 -8.27 6.97 -2.23
C PHE A 43 -9.17 7.61 -3.29
N SER A 44 -8.66 7.82 -4.51
CA SER A 44 -9.40 8.45 -5.60
C SER A 44 -10.54 7.57 -6.15
N GLY A 45 -10.52 6.27 -5.86
CA GLY A 45 -11.49 5.29 -6.36
C GLY A 45 -11.04 4.55 -7.61
N GLU A 46 -9.98 5.00 -8.29
CA GLU A 46 -9.50 4.39 -9.53
C GLU A 46 -7.97 4.32 -9.58
N SER A 47 -7.44 3.11 -9.75
CA SER A 47 -6.00 2.85 -9.94
C SER A 47 -5.77 2.10 -11.24
N LYS A 48 -4.96 2.69 -12.14
CA LYS A 48 -4.56 2.04 -13.38
C LYS A 48 -3.55 0.92 -13.13
N VAL A 49 -2.79 1.00 -12.04
CA VAL A 49 -1.91 -0.10 -11.60
C VAL A 49 -2.74 -1.30 -11.17
N PHE A 50 -3.82 -1.10 -10.40
CA PHE A 50 -4.73 -2.17 -10.00
C PHE A 50 -5.39 -2.87 -11.19
N ILE A 51 -5.86 -2.11 -12.19
CA ILE A 51 -6.38 -2.69 -13.43
C ILE A 51 -5.33 -3.58 -14.11
N LYS A 52 -4.10 -3.07 -14.29
CA LYS A 52 -3.00 -3.84 -14.88
C LYS A 52 -2.63 -5.08 -14.04
N THR A 53 -2.71 -4.99 -12.71
CA THR A 53 -2.46 -6.13 -11.81
C THR A 53 -3.55 -7.20 -11.99
N MET A 54 -4.82 -6.81 -12.03
CA MET A 54 -5.94 -7.71 -12.30
C MET A 54 -5.77 -8.43 -13.64
N GLU A 55 -5.48 -7.68 -14.70
CA GLU A 55 -5.24 -8.25 -16.03
C GLU A 55 -4.05 -9.23 -16.03
N LYS A 56 -2.92 -8.83 -15.43
CA LYS A 56 -1.69 -9.65 -15.42
C LYS A 56 -1.85 -10.95 -14.63
N LEU A 57 -2.60 -10.90 -13.53
CA LEU A 57 -2.80 -12.05 -12.64
C LEU A 57 -4.10 -12.79 -12.92
N ASN A 58 -4.88 -12.33 -13.91
CA ASN A 58 -6.23 -12.82 -14.20
C ASN A 58 -7.11 -12.87 -12.94
N MET A 59 -7.10 -11.77 -12.18
CA MET A 59 -7.88 -11.61 -10.95
C MET A 59 -9.14 -10.77 -11.20
N SER A 60 -10.22 -11.10 -10.51
CA SER A 60 -11.40 -10.25 -10.42
C SER A 60 -11.16 -9.03 -9.51
N GLU A 61 -12.06 -8.06 -9.56
CA GLU A 61 -12.04 -6.91 -8.66
C GLU A 61 -12.22 -7.32 -7.20
N GLU A 62 -13.08 -8.31 -6.94
CA GLU A 62 -13.30 -8.87 -5.61
C GLU A 62 -12.04 -9.57 -5.08
N GLU A 63 -11.34 -10.35 -5.90
CA GLU A 63 -10.08 -11.00 -5.53
C GLU A 63 -8.98 -9.98 -5.22
N LEU A 64 -8.86 -8.93 -6.04
CA LEU A 64 -7.93 -7.84 -5.79
C LEU A 64 -8.26 -7.12 -4.49
N SER A 65 -9.53 -6.79 -4.28
CA SER A 65 -10.00 -6.10 -3.07
C SER A 65 -9.76 -6.94 -1.81
N ALA A 66 -10.00 -8.25 -1.89
CA ALA A 66 -9.74 -9.19 -0.80
C ALA A 66 -8.25 -9.24 -0.44
N GLU A 67 -7.36 -9.34 -1.44
CA GLU A 67 -5.91 -9.36 -1.23
C GLU A 67 -5.38 -8.02 -0.72
N TYR A 68 -5.92 -6.89 -1.22
CA TYR A 68 -5.58 -5.56 -0.70
C TYR A 68 -5.97 -5.41 0.77
N ALA A 69 -7.21 -5.79 1.12
CA ALA A 69 -7.69 -5.75 2.50
C ALA A 69 -6.88 -6.66 3.41
N ARG A 70 -6.46 -7.82 2.92
CA ARG A 70 -5.59 -8.77 3.63
C ARG A 70 -4.23 -8.17 3.95
N ARG A 71 -3.53 -7.63 2.95
CA ARG A 71 -2.23 -6.97 3.16
C ARG A 71 -2.35 -5.80 4.14
N LEU A 72 -3.46 -5.06 4.08
CA LEU A 72 -3.73 -3.99 5.05
C LEU A 72 -3.86 -4.53 6.48
N ARG A 73 -4.58 -5.64 6.69
CA ARG A 73 -4.69 -6.29 8.01
C ARG A 73 -3.32 -6.72 8.54
N VAL A 74 -2.51 -7.36 7.71
CA VAL A 74 -1.14 -7.80 8.07
C VAL A 74 -0.28 -6.61 8.47
N MET A 75 -0.23 -5.55 7.65
CA MET A 75 0.55 -4.35 7.95
C MET A 75 0.09 -3.66 9.24
N ASN A 76 -1.22 -3.56 9.45
CA ASN A 76 -1.77 -3.00 10.69
C ASN A 76 -1.38 -3.83 11.92
N ARG A 77 -1.40 -5.17 11.79
CA ARG A 77 -1.00 -6.07 12.87
C ARG A 77 0.47 -5.91 13.22
N LEU A 78 1.35 -5.83 12.22
CA LEU A 78 2.79 -5.55 12.44
C LEU A 78 3.00 -4.23 13.18
N CYS A 79 2.26 -3.17 12.82
CA CYS A 79 2.31 -1.90 13.53
C CYS A 79 1.82 -2.00 14.99
N GLN A 80 0.70 -2.69 15.24
CA GLN A 80 0.18 -2.93 16.60
C GLN A 80 1.18 -3.69 17.48
N ASN A 81 1.87 -4.64 16.86
CA ASN A 81 2.89 -5.48 17.46
C ASN A 81 4.25 -4.77 17.63
N LYS A 82 4.35 -3.50 17.21
CA LYS A 82 5.58 -2.69 17.26
C LYS A 82 6.77 -3.32 16.53
N VAL A 83 6.50 -4.07 15.46
CA VAL A 83 7.55 -4.60 14.59
C VAL A 83 8.10 -3.43 13.75
N SER A 84 9.25 -2.90 14.15
CA SER A 84 9.93 -1.80 13.46
C SER A 84 11.36 -2.11 13.04
N ASP A 85 11.93 -3.23 13.48
CA ASP A 85 13.25 -3.66 13.05
C ASP A 85 13.23 -4.09 11.58
N PHE A 86 14.23 -3.63 10.82
CA PHE A 86 14.29 -3.85 9.38
C PHE A 86 14.47 -5.33 9.02
N TYR A 87 15.30 -6.07 9.75
CA TYR A 87 15.57 -7.48 9.45
C TYR A 87 14.36 -8.34 9.77
N THR A 88 13.73 -8.12 10.93
CA THR A 88 12.50 -8.81 11.31
C THR A 88 11.39 -8.53 10.31
N LEU A 89 11.16 -7.25 9.95
CA LEU A 89 10.14 -6.89 8.97
C LEU A 89 10.42 -7.53 7.60
N SER A 90 11.66 -7.50 7.13
CA SER A 90 12.05 -8.06 5.82
C SER A 90 11.82 -9.57 5.77
N ARG A 91 12.18 -10.28 6.84
CA ARG A 91 11.93 -11.72 6.95
C ARG A 91 10.44 -12.03 6.91
N LEU A 92 9.62 -11.31 7.68
CA LEU A 92 8.17 -11.50 7.70
C LEU A 92 7.52 -11.22 6.33
N LEU A 93 7.96 -10.19 5.63
CA LEU A 93 7.47 -9.88 4.29
C LEU A 93 7.88 -10.95 3.27
N PHE A 94 9.10 -11.50 3.40
CA PHE A 94 9.54 -12.62 2.59
C PHE A 94 8.69 -13.87 2.86
N ASP A 95 8.52 -14.24 4.13
CA ASP A 95 7.71 -15.39 4.53
C ASP A 95 6.26 -15.22 4.06
N TYR A 96 5.68 -14.01 4.19
CA TYR A 96 4.35 -13.69 3.67
C TYR A 96 4.26 -13.86 2.14
N SER A 97 5.32 -13.53 1.39
CA SER A 97 5.31 -13.68 -0.07
C SER A 97 5.24 -15.14 -0.54
N VAL A 98 5.65 -16.09 0.30
CA VAL A 98 5.67 -17.53 0.00
C VAL A 98 4.48 -18.25 0.65
N HIS A 99 4.17 -17.93 1.91
CA HIS A 99 3.15 -18.59 2.72
C HIS A 99 2.21 -17.57 3.37
N PRO A 100 1.42 -16.82 2.59
CA PRO A 100 0.68 -15.69 3.12
C PRO A 100 -0.39 -16.11 4.15
N ASP A 101 -1.02 -17.28 3.96
CA ASP A 101 -2.10 -17.79 4.84
C ASP A 101 -1.57 -18.14 6.24
N GLU A 102 -0.42 -18.82 6.26
CA GLU A 102 0.25 -19.22 7.49
C GLU A 102 0.74 -17.98 8.26
N VAL A 103 1.34 -17.02 7.56
CA VAL A 103 1.84 -15.79 8.18
C VAL A 103 0.71 -14.91 8.70
N GLU A 104 -0.37 -14.74 7.94
CA GLU A 104 -1.54 -13.99 8.41
C GLU A 104 -2.13 -14.63 9.66
N LYS A 105 -2.37 -15.94 9.64
CA LYS A 105 -2.91 -16.68 10.78
C LYS A 105 -2.03 -16.49 12.02
N SER A 106 -0.74 -16.75 11.89
CA SER A 106 0.20 -16.71 13.01
C SER A 106 0.36 -15.29 13.58
N LEU A 107 0.29 -14.25 12.73
CA LEU A 107 0.30 -12.85 13.18
C LEU A 107 -0.98 -12.45 13.93
N LEU A 108 -2.13 -12.96 13.48
CA LEU A 108 -3.43 -12.71 14.12
C LEU A 108 -3.53 -13.43 15.47
N GLU A 109 -3.04 -14.67 15.55
CA GLU A 109 -2.97 -15.47 16.78
C GLU A 109 -1.87 -14.99 17.74
N GLY A 110 -0.91 -14.19 17.26
CA GLY A 110 0.17 -13.63 18.06
C GLY A 110 1.33 -14.60 18.29
N GLU A 111 1.46 -15.62 17.44
CA GLU A 111 2.50 -16.66 17.54
C GLU A 111 3.85 -16.22 16.94
N ILE A 112 3.84 -15.22 16.05
CA ILE A 112 5.04 -14.67 15.42
C ILE A 112 5.27 -13.26 15.95
N LEU A 113 5.81 -13.19 17.18
CA LEU A 113 6.49 -12.06 17.81
C LEU A 113 7.41 -12.53 18.94
#